data_AF-A0A2V9N0W4-F1
#
_entry.id   AF-A0A2V9N0W4-F1
#
_cell.length_a   1.000
_cell.length_b   1.000
_cell.length_c   1.000
_cell.angle_alpha   90.00
_cell.angle_beta   90.00
_cell.angle_gamma   90.00
#
_symmetry.space_group_name_H-M   'P 1'
#
loop_
_entity.id
_entity.type
_entity.pdbx_description
1 polymer ?
#
loop_
_entity_poly.entity_id
_entity_poly.type
_entity_poly.pdbx_seq_one_letter_code
_entity_poly.pdbx_strand_id
1 'polypeptide(L)'
;ISPIHGVGPEQLRISNLMKRVEDEQADEIILATNPTVEGEATATYLSGQLRRAGLKVTRIATGIPAGSDIEYADEITMLKAMEGRREL
;
A
#
# COMPACT_ATOMS: atom_id res chain seq x y z
N ILE A 1 -4.67 -9.56 3.07
CA ILE A 1 -4.09 -10.88 3.40
C ILE A 1 -3.90 -10.89 4.90
N SER A 2 -4.53 -11.83 5.56
CA SER A 2 -4.42 -12.00 7.00
C SER A 2 -4.32 -13.49 7.27
N PRO A 3 -3.09 -14.03 7.42
CA PRO A 3 -2.89 -15.46 7.70
C PRO A 3 -3.59 -15.88 8.99
N ILE A 4 -3.61 -14.99 10.00
CA ILE A 4 -4.27 -15.23 11.28
C ILE A 4 -5.79 -15.41 11.16
N HIS A 5 -6.41 -14.80 10.14
CA HIS A 5 -7.83 -14.95 9.84
C HIS A 5 -8.09 -15.91 8.68
N GLY A 6 -7.06 -16.64 8.19
CA GLY A 6 -7.19 -17.56 7.07
C GLY A 6 -7.48 -16.88 5.71
N VAL A 7 -7.25 -15.57 5.60
CA VAL A 7 -7.51 -14.80 4.37
C VAL A 7 -6.25 -14.78 3.51
N GLY A 8 -6.19 -15.68 2.54
CA GLY A 8 -5.11 -15.80 1.57
C GLY A 8 -5.28 -14.90 0.33
N PRO A 9 -4.25 -14.83 -0.54
CA PRO A 9 -4.29 -14.02 -1.75
C PRO A 9 -5.38 -14.40 -2.75
N GLU A 10 -5.74 -15.68 -2.81
CA GLU A 10 -6.80 -16.22 -3.68
C GLU A 10 -8.19 -15.64 -3.38
N GLN A 11 -8.37 -15.12 -2.17
CA GLN A 11 -9.60 -14.45 -1.74
C GLN A 11 -9.62 -12.96 -2.12
N LEU A 12 -8.51 -12.42 -2.62
CA LEU A 12 -8.45 -11.07 -3.16
C LEU A 12 -9.01 -11.03 -4.58
N ARG A 13 -9.74 -9.96 -4.89
CA ARG A 13 -10.37 -9.75 -6.20
C ARG A 13 -9.38 -9.22 -7.26
N ILE A 14 -8.20 -9.84 -7.36
CA ILE A 14 -7.10 -9.36 -8.23
C ILE A 14 -7.48 -9.46 -9.70
N SER A 15 -8.15 -10.54 -10.12
CA SER A 15 -8.59 -10.70 -11.52
C SER A 15 -9.52 -9.57 -11.97
N ASN A 16 -10.41 -9.11 -11.08
CA ASN A 16 -11.29 -7.97 -11.38
C ASN A 16 -10.52 -6.65 -11.46
N LEU A 17 -9.49 -6.47 -10.62
CA LEU A 17 -8.60 -5.32 -10.69
C LEU A 17 -7.85 -5.29 -12.03
N MET A 18 -7.27 -6.42 -12.45
CA MET A 18 -6.55 -6.50 -13.72
C MET A 18 -7.44 -6.18 -14.92
N LYS A 19 -8.65 -6.75 -14.95
CA LYS A 19 -9.62 -6.44 -15.99
C LYS A 19 -9.94 -4.94 -16.07
N ARG A 20 -10.15 -4.29 -14.92
CA ARG A 20 -10.39 -2.85 -14.88
C ARG A 20 -9.21 -2.03 -15.38
N VAL A 21 -7.98 -2.43 -15.05
CA VAL A 21 -6.77 -1.76 -15.51
C VAL A 21 -6.63 -1.84 -17.02
N GLU A 22 -6.93 -3.00 -17.60
CA GLU A 22 -6.95 -3.20 -19.05
C GLU A 22 -8.07 -2.37 -19.72
N ASP A 23 -9.29 -2.43 -19.18
CA ASP A 23 -10.46 -1.72 -19.71
C ASP A 23 -10.28 -0.18 -19.66
N GLU A 24 -9.72 0.33 -18.57
CA GLU A 24 -9.51 1.77 -18.33
C GLU A 24 -8.16 2.27 -18.91
N GLN A 25 -7.31 1.39 -19.44
CA GLN A 25 -5.95 1.70 -19.91
C GLN A 25 -5.13 2.49 -18.86
N ALA A 26 -5.20 2.05 -17.61
CA ALA A 26 -4.56 2.77 -16.51
C ALA A 26 -3.04 2.54 -16.49
N ASP A 27 -2.27 3.64 -16.51
CA ASP A 27 -0.80 3.59 -16.45
C ASP A 27 -0.25 3.39 -15.02
N GLU A 28 -1.04 3.75 -14.00
CA GLU A 28 -0.63 3.74 -12.60
C GLU A 28 -1.70 3.17 -11.67
N ILE A 29 -1.25 2.36 -10.70
CA ILE A 29 -2.07 1.86 -9.60
C ILE A 29 -1.51 2.39 -8.28
N ILE A 30 -2.36 3.12 -7.54
CA ILE A 30 -2.06 3.61 -6.20
C ILE A 30 -2.63 2.63 -5.18
N LEU A 31 -1.75 1.98 -4.41
CA LEU A 31 -2.14 1.10 -3.32
C LEU A 31 -2.49 1.93 -2.09
N ALA A 32 -3.78 1.96 -1.75
CA ALA A 32 -4.34 2.68 -0.60
C ALA A 32 -4.96 1.74 0.45
N THR A 33 -4.44 0.51 0.59
CA THR A 33 -4.80 -0.35 1.72
C THR A 33 -4.41 0.30 3.04
N ASN A 34 -5.10 -0.04 4.14
CA ASN A 34 -4.82 0.53 5.46
C ASN A 34 -3.33 0.36 5.84
N PRO A 35 -2.72 1.31 6.58
CA PRO A 35 -1.33 1.22 7.03
C PRO A 35 -1.18 0.30 8.26
N THR A 36 -1.79 -0.89 8.21
CA THR A 36 -1.65 -1.95 9.23
C THR A 36 -0.76 -3.06 8.72
N VAL A 37 -0.34 -3.98 9.58
CA VAL A 37 0.49 -5.13 9.19
C VAL A 37 -0.13 -5.93 8.04
N GLU A 38 -1.44 -6.20 8.10
CA GLU A 38 -2.18 -6.92 7.06
C GLU A 38 -2.30 -6.10 5.78
N GLY A 39 -2.54 -4.79 5.92
CA GLY A 39 -2.64 -3.89 4.78
C GLY A 39 -1.31 -3.71 4.04
N GLU A 40 -0.19 -3.67 4.76
CA GLU A 40 1.17 -3.66 4.23
C GLU A 40 1.53 -4.98 3.56
N ALA A 41 1.19 -6.12 4.18
CA ALA A 41 1.37 -7.43 3.57
C ALA A 41 0.59 -7.55 2.26
N THR A 42 -0.64 -7.03 2.25
CA THR A 42 -1.49 -6.99 1.04
C THR A 42 -0.88 -6.09 -0.03
N ALA A 43 -0.44 -4.89 0.33
CA ALA A 43 0.17 -3.94 -0.60
C ALA A 43 1.45 -4.51 -1.23
N THR A 44 2.31 -5.11 -0.40
CA THR A 44 3.56 -5.74 -0.84
C THR A 44 3.29 -6.88 -1.82
N TYR A 45 2.32 -7.74 -1.51
CA TYR A 45 1.92 -8.83 -2.39
C TYR A 45 1.40 -8.31 -3.75
N LEU A 46 0.47 -7.35 -3.73
CA LEU A 46 -0.12 -6.77 -4.93
C LEU A 46 0.94 -6.06 -5.79
N SER A 47 1.82 -5.28 -5.17
CA SER A 47 2.93 -4.59 -5.83
C SER A 47 3.80 -5.56 -6.64
N GLY A 48 4.15 -6.72 -6.07
CA GLY A 48 4.92 -7.73 -6.77
C GLY A 48 4.21 -8.31 -8.00
N GLN A 49 2.90 -8.56 -7.93
CA GLN A 49 2.13 -9.06 -9.07
C GLN A 49 1.94 -8.02 -10.16
N LEU A 50 1.52 -6.81 -9.78
CA LEU A 50 1.16 -5.73 -10.70
C LEU A 50 2.39 -5.18 -11.44
N ARG A 51 3.54 -5.08 -10.76
CA ARG A 51 4.81 -4.68 -11.42
C ARG A 51 5.26 -5.68 -12.49
N ARG A 52 5.03 -6.98 -12.28
CA ARG A 52 5.34 -8.00 -13.30
C ARG A 52 4.47 -7.87 -14.55
N ALA A 53 3.29 -7.28 -14.43
CA ALA A 53 2.43 -6.94 -15.55
C ALA A 53 2.83 -5.63 -16.26
N GLY A 54 3.92 -4.98 -15.84
CA GLY A 54 4.43 -3.74 -16.46
C GLY A 54 3.80 -2.45 -15.94
N LEU A 55 2.96 -2.52 -14.90
CA LEU A 55 2.25 -1.36 -14.38
C LEU A 55 3.10 -0.55 -13.40
N LYS A 56 2.96 0.77 -13.42
CA LYS A 56 3.52 1.63 -12.37
C LYS A 56 2.68 1.41 -11.11
N VAL A 57 3.33 1.01 -10.03
CA VAL A 57 2.67 0.81 -8.73
C VAL A 57 3.27 1.78 -7.72
N THR A 58 2.41 2.52 -7.04
CA THR A 58 2.79 3.44 -5.97
C THR A 58 1.99 3.17 -4.71
N ARG A 59 2.46 3.68 -3.58
CA ARG A 59 1.86 3.52 -2.26
C ARG A 59 1.57 4.92 -1.72
N ILE A 60 0.41 5.09 -1.09
CA ILE A 60 0.12 6.33 -0.35
C ILE A 60 1.17 6.54 0.73
N ALA A 61 1.52 7.80 0.98
CA ALA A 61 2.48 8.13 2.03
C ALA A 61 1.91 7.78 3.41
N THR A 62 2.79 7.34 4.31
CA THR A 62 2.50 7.08 5.71
C THR A 62 3.51 7.82 6.57
N GLY A 63 3.06 8.34 7.71
CA GLY A 63 3.88 9.17 8.59
C GLY A 63 3.02 10.12 9.41
N ILE A 64 3.66 11.17 9.92
CA ILE A 64 3.03 12.15 10.80
C ILE A 64 2.01 12.98 10.01
N PRO A 65 0.76 13.10 10.50
CA PRO A 65 -0.24 13.97 9.89
C PRO A 65 0.19 15.43 9.80
N ALA A 66 -0.26 16.14 8.76
CA ALA A 66 -0.07 17.59 8.71
C ALA A 66 -0.83 18.26 9.86
N GLY A 67 -0.15 19.13 10.60
CA GLY A 67 -0.73 19.88 11.71
C GLY A 67 -0.79 19.13 13.05
N SER A 68 -0.21 17.93 13.15
CA SER A 68 0.00 17.26 14.45
C SER A 68 1.36 17.60 15.05
N ASP A 69 1.43 17.68 16.37
CA ASP A 69 2.72 17.80 17.06
C ASP A 69 3.43 16.45 17.13
N ILE A 70 4.75 16.49 16.91
CA ILE A 70 5.63 15.31 16.92
C ILE A 70 5.57 14.59 18.28
N GLU A 71 5.39 15.34 19.37
CA GLU A 71 5.33 14.82 20.74
C GLU A 71 4.18 13.83 20.97
N TYR A 72 3.12 13.89 20.15
CA TYR A 72 1.96 13.01 20.26
C TYR A 72 1.97 11.87 19.23
N ALA A 73 2.99 11.79 18.37
CA ALA A 73 3.12 10.70 17.42
C ALA A 73 3.62 9.42 18.10
N ASP A 74 3.01 8.28 17.78
CA ASP A 74 3.50 6.99 18.23
C ASP A 74 4.81 6.60 17.51
N GLU A 75 5.56 5.66 18.11
CA GLU A 75 6.86 5.21 17.61
C GLU A 75 6.80 4.66 16.17
N ILE A 76 5.72 3.95 15.80
CA ILE A 76 5.57 3.37 14.47
C ILE A 76 5.34 4.47 13.44
N THR A 77 4.48 5.45 13.75
CA THR A 77 4.24 6.61 12.90
C THR A 77 5.51 7.44 12.72
N MET A 78 6.27 7.64 13.80
CA MET A 78 7.58 8.32 13.75
C MET A 78 8.58 7.58 12.87
N LEU A 79 8.70 6.27 13.03
CA LEU A 79 9.56 5.43 12.20
C LEU A 79 9.19 5.57 10.72
N LYS A 80 7.89 5.47 10.39
CA LYS A 80 7.40 5.61 9.00
C LYS A 80 7.70 6.97 8.40
N ALA A 81 7.53 8.04 9.18
CA ALA A 81 7.88 9.39 8.73
C ALA A 81 9.38 9.55 8.47
N MET A 82 10.24 8.94 9.30
CA MET A 82 11.70 8.97 9.12
C MET A 82 12.18 8.12 7.94
N GLU A 83 11.57 6.95 7.71
CA GLU A 83 11.79 6.12 6.53
C GLU A 83 11.38 6.87 5.24
N GLY A 84 10.26 7.59 5.30
CA GLY A 84 9.68 8.35 4.20
C GLY A 84 10.26 9.75 3.97
N ARG A 85 11.32 10.14 4.71
CA ARG A 85 11.93 11.48 4.59
C ARG A 85 12.47 11.71 3.18
N ARG A 86 12.36 12.94 2.70
CA ARG A 86 12.82 13.35 1.36
C ARG A 86 13.81 14.50 1.51
N GLU A 87 14.76 14.57 0.59
CA GLU A 87 15.60 15.75 0.40
C GLU A 87 14.74 16.90 -0.12
N LEU A 88 15.14 18.14 0.19
CA LEU A 88 14.48 19.36 -0.27
C LEU A 88 15.19 19.93 -1.48
#